data_AF-A0A8T4S230-F1
#
_entry.id   AF-A0A8T4S230-F1
#
_cell.length_a   1.000
_cell.length_b   1.000
_cell.length_c   1.000
_cell.angle_alpha   90.00
_cell.angle_beta   90.00
_cell.angle_gamma   90.00
#
_symmetry.space_group_name_H-M   'P 1'
#
loop_
_entity.id
_entity.type
_entity.pdbx_description
1 polymer ?
#
loop_
_entity_poly.entity_id
_entity_poly.type
_entity_poly.pdbx_seq_one_letter_code
_entity_poly.pdbx_strand_id
1 'polypeptide(L)'
;MTSSELFVSLKVPDNIAITAFHALERMGFSSLKRLERKDYYKFEFSGDKKNFENKISNVDILVNANKHMFSFGLEKNDAVDIIIQDIEKNNGLINSLKSLGMKSIKKAERGTLWRLYVDAQDKKKTAEQIAKSLLMNENYQVMRVLK
;
A
#
# COMPACT_ATOMS: atom_id res chain seq x y z
N MET A 1 -21.76 -7.83 3.06
CA MET A 1 -20.57 -7.97 2.18
C MET A 1 -19.36 -7.56 3.02
N THR A 2 -18.32 -8.39 3.08
CA THR A 2 -17.20 -8.19 4.00
C THR A 2 -16.03 -7.57 3.23
N SER A 3 -15.24 -6.73 3.91
CA SER A 3 -14.00 -6.20 3.36
C SER A 3 -12.82 -6.42 4.30
N SER A 4 -11.64 -6.58 3.70
CA SER A 4 -10.36 -6.66 4.40
C SER A 4 -9.28 -5.97 3.58
N GLU A 5 -8.39 -5.28 4.27
CA GLU A 5 -7.25 -4.58 3.70
C GLU A 5 -5.98 -5.30 4.16
N LEU A 6 -5.09 -5.61 3.22
CA LEU A 6 -3.83 -6.30 3.45
C LEU A 6 -2.70 -5.36 3.06
N PHE A 7 -1.79 -5.12 4.01
CA PHE A 7 -0.57 -4.35 3.80
C PHE A 7 0.61 -5.30 3.86
N VAL A 8 1.46 -5.28 2.84
CA VAL A 8 2.61 -6.19 2.74
C VAL A 8 3.89 -5.37 2.66
N SER A 9 4.86 -5.67 3.53
CA SER A 9 6.16 -5.00 3.58
C SER A 9 7.30 -6.01 3.50
N LEU A 10 8.49 -5.56 3.12
CA LEU A 10 9.68 -6.39 3.16
C LEU A 10 10.16 -6.59 4.61
N LYS A 11 10.72 -7.77 4.90
CA LYS A 11 11.48 -8.03 6.14
C LYS A 11 12.85 -7.37 6.13
N VAL A 12 13.36 -7.11 4.94
CA VAL A 12 14.66 -6.47 4.68
C VAL A 12 14.45 -5.00 4.30
N PRO A 13 15.50 -4.17 4.30
CA PRO A 13 15.40 -2.78 3.86
C PRO A 13 14.79 -2.65 2.46
N ASP A 14 13.84 -1.73 2.29
CA ASP A 14 13.22 -1.41 1.00
C ASP A 14 14.06 -0.38 0.24
N ASN A 15 14.82 -0.85 -0.75
CA ASN A 15 15.69 -0.01 -1.57
C ASN A 15 14.92 1.02 -2.40
N ILE A 16 13.67 0.75 -2.78
CA ILE A 16 12.82 1.70 -3.52
C ILE A 16 12.45 2.85 -2.59
N ALA A 17 12.02 2.55 -1.36
CA ALA A 17 11.69 3.57 -0.37
C ALA A 17 12.91 4.43 0.01
N ILE A 18 14.07 3.79 0.21
CA ILE A 18 15.34 4.49 0.51
C ILE A 18 15.76 5.41 -0.63
N THR A 19 15.70 4.92 -1.87
CA THR A 19 16.09 5.71 -3.05
C THR A 19 15.13 6.88 -3.26
N ALA A 20 13.82 6.65 -3.12
CA ALA A 20 12.81 7.71 -3.23
C ALA A 20 12.98 8.77 -2.14
N PHE A 21 13.31 8.36 -0.90
CA PHE A 21 13.59 9.28 0.20
C PHE A 21 14.75 10.22 -0.12
N HIS A 22 15.91 9.69 -0.55
CA HIS A 22 17.06 10.52 -0.91
C HIS A 22 16.83 11.40 -2.15
N ALA A 23 16.02 10.92 -3.11
CA ALA A 23 15.64 11.75 -4.25
C ALA A 23 14.78 12.94 -3.79
N LEU A 24 13.78 12.72 -2.94
CA LEU A 24 12.92 13.78 -2.37
C LEU A 24 13.73 14.77 -1.53
N GLU A 25 14.68 14.29 -0.74
CA GLU A 25 15.60 15.15 0.02
C GLU A 25 16.39 16.08 -0.92
N ARG A 26 16.95 15.55 -2.02
CA ARG A 26 17.65 16.34 -3.04
C ARG A 26 16.74 17.29 -3.82
N MET A 27 15.45 16.99 -3.91
CA MET A 27 14.44 17.87 -4.49
C MET A 27 14.01 18.99 -3.52
N GLY A 28 14.55 19.04 -2.30
CA GLY A 28 14.30 20.10 -1.33
C GLY A 28 13.26 19.77 -0.25
N PHE A 29 12.72 18.54 -0.21
CA PHE A 29 11.75 18.12 0.81
C PHE A 29 12.43 17.76 2.15
N SER A 30 13.16 18.70 2.76
CA SER A 30 13.91 18.50 4.02
C SER A 30 13.03 18.25 5.27
N SER A 31 11.73 18.51 5.16
CA SER A 31 10.72 18.18 6.18
C SER A 31 10.39 16.68 6.21
N LEU A 32 10.69 15.91 5.17
CA LEU A 32 10.53 14.45 5.17
C LEU A 32 11.64 13.81 6.00
N LYS A 33 11.27 13.10 7.07
CA LYS A 33 12.23 12.46 7.99
C LYS A 33 12.40 10.96 7.74
N ARG A 34 11.37 10.32 7.20
CA ARG A 34 11.35 8.89 6.87
C ARG A 34 10.26 8.62 5.83
N LEU A 35 10.53 7.65 4.97
CA LEU A 35 9.60 7.16 3.97
C LEU A 35 9.55 5.64 4.05
N GLU A 36 8.35 5.08 4.15
CA GLU A 36 8.14 3.64 4.05
C GLU A 36 7.19 3.33 2.90
N ARG A 37 7.35 2.12 2.36
CA ARG A 37 6.53 1.61 1.27
C ARG A 37 5.95 0.26 1.67
N LYS A 38 4.68 0.04 1.35
CA LYS A 38 4.01 -1.26 1.47
C LYS A 38 3.17 -1.52 0.22
N ASP A 39 3.06 -2.77 -0.20
CA ASP A 39 2.03 -3.14 -1.16
C ASP A 39 0.67 -3.11 -0.44
N TYR A 40 -0.33 -2.53 -1.11
CA TYR A 40 -1.69 -2.42 -0.60
C TYR A 40 -2.63 -3.29 -1.41
N TYR A 41 -3.47 -4.04 -0.71
CA TYR A 41 -4.58 -4.76 -1.31
C TYR A 41 -5.86 -4.52 -0.52
N LYS A 42 -6.98 -4.39 -1.23
CA LYS A 42 -8.31 -4.38 -0.63
C LYS A 42 -9.19 -5.39 -1.31
N PHE A 43 -9.83 -6.24 -0.50
CA PHE A 43 -10.68 -7.31 -0.96
C PHE A 43 -12.11 -7.07 -0.53
N GLU A 44 -13.06 -7.26 -1.44
CA GLU A 44 -14.47 -7.41 -1.13
C GLU A 44 -14.87 -8.87 -1.41
N PHE A 45 -15.43 -9.54 -0.40
CA PHE A 45 -15.70 -10.97 -0.45
C PHE A 45 -16.93 -11.38 0.36
N SER A 46 -17.39 -12.60 0.11
CA SER A 46 -18.45 -13.26 0.88
C SER A 46 -17.88 -14.22 1.92
N GLY A 47 -18.47 -14.24 3.11
CA GLY A 47 -18.13 -15.17 4.19
C GLY A 47 -17.44 -14.51 5.37
N ASP A 48 -16.83 -15.35 6.22
CA ASP A 48 -16.17 -14.94 7.45
C ASP A 48 -14.85 -14.21 7.20
N LYS A 49 -14.65 -13.08 7.90
CA LYS A 49 -13.48 -12.22 7.73
C LYS A 49 -12.19 -12.91 8.18
N LYS A 50 -12.20 -13.54 9.36
CA LYS A 50 -11.00 -14.12 9.97
C LYS A 50 -10.49 -15.31 9.16
N ASN A 51 -11.38 -16.17 8.70
CA ASN A 51 -11.04 -17.29 7.81
C ASN A 51 -10.47 -16.78 6.48
N PHE A 52 -11.05 -15.73 5.91
CA PHE A 52 -10.52 -15.12 4.69
C PHE A 52 -9.10 -14.55 4.90
N GLU A 53 -8.88 -13.79 5.97
CA GLU A 53 -7.59 -13.19 6.33
C GLU A 53 -6.51 -14.26 6.53
N ASN A 54 -6.84 -15.34 7.22
CA ASN A 54 -5.94 -16.49 7.38
C ASN A 54 -5.58 -17.14 6.04
N LYS A 55 -6.52 -17.23 5.09
CA LYS A 55 -6.24 -17.83 3.77
C LYS A 55 -5.44 -16.90 2.88
N ILE A 56 -5.87 -15.64 2.73
CA ILE A 56 -5.27 -14.69 1.79
C ILE A 56 -3.82 -14.34 2.17
N SER A 57 -3.48 -14.33 3.46
CA SER A 57 -2.11 -14.10 3.93
C SER A 57 -1.13 -15.25 3.66
N ASN A 58 -1.64 -16.45 3.34
CA ASN A 58 -0.82 -17.61 2.95
C ASN A 58 -0.69 -17.74 1.42
N VAL A 59 -1.23 -16.81 0.65
CA VAL A 59 -1.13 -16.83 -0.81
C VAL A 59 0.20 -16.21 -1.24
N ASP A 60 1.13 -17.04 -1.71
CA ASP A 60 2.53 -16.64 -1.98
C ASP A 60 2.68 -15.51 -3.02
N ILE A 61 1.75 -15.40 -3.98
CA ILE A 61 1.74 -14.30 -4.96
C ILE A 61 1.48 -12.92 -4.32
N LEU A 62 0.96 -12.88 -3.09
CA LEU A 62 0.75 -11.65 -2.31
C LEU A 62 1.80 -11.53 -1.20
N VAL A 63 1.99 -12.61 -0.45
CA VAL A 63 2.80 -12.65 0.77
C VAL A 63 3.74 -13.83 0.70
N ASN A 64 4.99 -13.54 0.37
CA ASN A 64 6.04 -14.55 0.46
C ASN A 64 6.55 -14.61 1.91
N ALA A 65 6.31 -15.73 2.59
CA ALA A 65 6.63 -15.87 4.01
C ALA A 65 8.12 -15.68 4.35
N ASN A 66 9.03 -15.91 3.40
CA ASN A 66 10.46 -15.71 3.60
C ASN A 66 10.88 -14.25 3.45
N LYS A 67 10.22 -13.49 2.57
CA LYS A 67 10.60 -12.11 2.23
C LYS A 67 9.74 -11.04 2.91
N HIS A 68 8.49 -11.35 3.20
CA HIS A 68 7.47 -10.35 3.53
C HIS A 68 6.96 -10.47 4.97
N MET A 69 6.55 -9.33 5.51
CA MET A 69 5.64 -9.20 6.66
C MET A 69 4.31 -8.66 6.15
N PHE A 70 3.24 -8.89 6.90
CA PHE A 70 1.93 -8.36 6.54
C PHE A 70 1.10 -7.94 7.75
N SER A 71 0.13 -7.05 7.53
CA SER A 71 -0.88 -6.67 8.52
C SER A 71 -2.25 -6.47 7.88
N PHE A 72 -3.32 -6.69 8.66
CA PHE A 72 -4.72 -6.45 8.25
C PHE A 72 -5.29 -5.12 8.75
N GLY A 73 -4.40 -4.13 8.91
CA GLY A 73 -4.71 -2.81 9.42
C GLY A 73 -3.47 -1.94 9.48
N LEU A 74 -3.70 -0.63 9.54
CA LEU A 74 -2.65 0.36 9.77
C LEU A 74 -2.48 0.59 11.27
N GLU A 75 -1.24 0.53 11.72
CA GLU A 75 -0.87 0.97 13.06
C GLU A 75 -1.08 2.48 13.16
N LYS A 76 -1.59 2.94 14.32
CA LYS A 76 -1.73 4.36 14.62
C LYS A 76 -0.34 4.96 14.85
N ASN A 77 0.00 6.00 14.11
CA ASN A 77 1.21 6.80 14.30
C ASN A 77 0.94 8.26 13.86
N ASP A 78 1.99 9.08 13.87
CA ASP A 78 1.95 10.50 13.50
C ASP A 78 2.33 10.77 12.03
N ALA A 79 2.49 9.70 11.23
CA ALA A 79 2.79 9.76 9.81
C ALA A 79 1.52 9.99 8.99
N VAL A 80 1.71 10.49 7.77
CA VAL A 80 0.63 10.58 6.77
C VAL A 80 0.73 9.36 5.86
N ASP A 81 -0.36 8.60 5.79
CA ASP A 81 -0.44 7.41 4.95
C ASP A 81 -1.13 7.76 3.62
N ILE A 82 -0.48 7.47 2.49
CA ILE A 82 -0.98 7.78 1.16
C ILE A 82 -1.02 6.51 0.32
N ILE A 83 -2.20 6.18 -0.21
CA ILE A 83 -2.37 5.08 -1.17
C ILE A 83 -2.34 5.64 -2.59
N ILE A 84 -1.56 4.99 -3.45
CA ILE A 84 -1.44 5.28 -4.87
C ILE A 84 -1.92 4.04 -5.63
N GLN A 85 -2.87 4.22 -6.54
CA GLN A 85 -3.46 3.14 -7.33
C GLN A 85 -3.54 3.53 -8.80
N ASP A 86 -3.38 2.57 -9.69
CA ASP A 86 -3.59 2.81 -11.11
C ASP A 86 -5.08 3.10 -11.40
N ILE A 87 -5.34 4.02 -12.33
CA ILE A 87 -6.68 4.36 -12.81
C ILE A 87 -7.29 3.16 -13.53
N GLU A 88 -6.48 2.45 -14.31
CA GLU A 88 -6.89 1.25 -15.04
C GLU A 88 -6.99 0.05 -14.10
N LYS A 89 -8.17 -0.57 -14.08
CA LYS A 89 -8.41 -1.76 -13.26
C LYS A 89 -7.95 -3.01 -14.00
N ASN A 90 -6.89 -3.64 -13.51
CA ASN A 90 -6.45 -4.94 -13.99
C ASN A 90 -7.12 -6.09 -13.21
N ASN A 91 -7.97 -6.86 -13.88
CA ASN A 91 -8.66 -8.02 -13.31
C ASN A 91 -7.77 -9.27 -13.15
N GLY A 92 -6.53 -9.24 -13.66
CA GLY A 92 -5.60 -10.36 -13.62
C GLY A 92 -5.31 -10.87 -12.21
N LEU A 93 -5.28 -9.96 -11.22
CA LEU A 93 -5.10 -10.33 -9.82
C LEU A 93 -6.25 -11.20 -9.30
N ILE A 94 -7.51 -10.78 -9.54
CA ILE A 94 -8.69 -11.52 -9.09
C ILE A 94 -8.71 -12.92 -9.73
N ASN A 95 -8.41 -13.01 -11.02
CA ASN A 95 -8.39 -14.28 -11.74
C ASN A 95 -7.35 -15.23 -11.16
N SER A 96 -6.13 -14.73 -10.89
CA SER A 96 -5.05 -15.50 -10.28
C SER A 96 -5.41 -15.96 -8.86
N LEU A 97 -6.01 -15.09 -8.04
CA LEU A 97 -6.44 -15.46 -6.69
C LEU A 97 -7.56 -16.51 -6.70
N LYS A 98 -8.50 -16.42 -7.64
CA LYS A 98 -9.56 -17.41 -7.81
C LYS A 98 -9.02 -18.77 -8.24
N SER A 99 -8.03 -18.83 -9.14
CA SER A 99 -7.37 -20.09 -9.50
C SER A 99 -6.60 -20.70 -8.33
N LEU A 100 -6.13 -19.88 -7.38
CA LEU A 100 -5.51 -20.31 -6.13
C LEU A 100 -6.52 -20.61 -5.01
N GLY A 101 -7.81 -20.76 -5.33
CA GLY A 101 -8.84 -21.19 -4.39
C GLY A 101 -9.59 -20.07 -3.66
N MET A 102 -9.27 -18.79 -3.91
CA MET A 102 -9.97 -17.64 -3.31
C MET A 102 -11.27 -17.30 -4.06
N LYS A 103 -12.15 -18.28 -4.22
CA LYS A 103 -13.40 -18.17 -5.01
C LYS A 103 -14.41 -17.16 -4.45
N SER A 104 -14.31 -16.82 -3.17
CA SER A 104 -15.20 -15.87 -2.50
C SER A 104 -14.92 -14.40 -2.83
N ILE A 105 -13.79 -14.08 -3.48
CA ILE A 105 -13.44 -12.71 -3.85
C ILE A 105 -14.38 -12.23 -4.97
N LYS A 106 -15.06 -11.11 -4.70
CA LYS A 106 -15.89 -10.39 -5.67
C LYS A 106 -15.13 -9.25 -6.33
N LYS A 107 -14.30 -8.55 -5.55
CA LYS A 107 -13.47 -7.43 -6.02
C LYS A 107 -12.12 -7.48 -5.30
N ALA A 108 -11.07 -7.12 -6.02
CA ALA A 108 -9.75 -6.85 -5.45
C ALA A 108 -9.23 -5.55 -6.03
N GLU A 109 -8.69 -4.70 -5.17
CA GLU A 109 -7.95 -3.50 -5.54
C GLU A 109 -6.51 -3.69 -5.12
N ARG A 110 -5.57 -3.15 -5.91
CA ARG A 110 -4.14 -3.12 -5.61
C ARG A 110 -3.67 -1.67 -5.60
N GLY A 111 -2.63 -1.39 -4.83
CA GLY A 111 -1.93 -0.12 -4.84
C GLY A 111 -0.60 -0.21 -4.12
N THR A 112 0.04 0.95 -3.97
CA THR A 112 1.19 1.14 -3.10
C THR A 112 0.79 2.09 -1.99
N LEU A 113 1.03 1.70 -0.74
CA LEU A 113 0.96 2.59 0.41
C LEU A 113 2.34 3.22 0.63
N TRP A 114 2.38 4.54 0.65
CA TRP A 114 3.51 5.32 1.14
C TRP A 114 3.17 5.89 2.51
N ARG A 115 4.07 5.67 3.47
CA ARG A 115 3.97 6.25 4.81
C ARG A 115 5.03 7.33 4.95
N LEU A 116 4.58 8.56 5.15
CA LEU A 116 5.43 9.74 5.16
C LEU A 116 5.51 10.33 6.57
N TYR A 117 6.71 10.33 7.14
CA TYR A 117 6.99 11.00 8.41
C TYR A 117 7.43 12.42 8.11
N VAL A 118 6.51 13.37 8.20
CA VAL A 118 6.72 14.76 7.83
C VAL A 118 6.75 15.65 9.07
N ASP A 119 7.79 16.47 9.17
CA ASP A 119 7.95 17.52 10.16
C ASP A 119 7.59 18.88 9.55
N ALA A 120 6.30 19.19 9.52
CA ALA A 120 5.75 20.42 8.97
C ALA A 120 4.44 20.79 9.68
N GLN A 121 4.08 22.08 9.66
CA GLN A 121 2.79 22.54 10.21
C GLN A 121 1.60 21.87 9.52
N ASP A 122 1.63 21.81 8.18
CA ASP A 122 0.64 21.10 7.38
C ASP A 122 1.25 19.81 6.79
N LYS A 123 1.32 18.78 7.63
CA LYS A 123 1.87 17.47 7.27
C LYS A 123 1.16 16.88 6.05
N LYS A 124 -0.17 17.00 6.00
CA LYS A 124 -1.00 16.41 4.94
C LYS A 124 -0.70 17.08 3.60
N LYS A 125 -0.77 18.41 3.51
CA LYS A 125 -0.49 19.14 2.27
C LYS A 125 0.94 18.88 1.78
N THR A 126 1.90 18.83 2.71
CA THR A 126 3.29 18.53 2.38
C THR A 126 3.44 17.10 1.83
N ALA A 127 2.77 16.11 2.45
CA ALA A 127 2.80 14.72 1.98
C ALA A 127 2.15 14.57 0.60
N GLU A 128 1.04 15.28 0.32
CA GLU A 128 0.41 15.31 -1.00
C GLU A 128 1.33 15.92 -2.07
N GLN A 129 2.04 17.00 -1.74
CA GLN A 129 3.04 17.60 -2.63
C GLN A 129 4.19 16.64 -2.91
N ILE A 130 4.72 15.97 -1.89
CA ILE A 130 5.76 14.93 -2.02
C ILE A 130 5.27 13.81 -2.95
N ALA A 131 4.05 13.31 -2.71
CA ALA A 131 3.49 12.23 -3.49
C ALA A 131 3.42 12.59 -4.97
N LYS A 132 2.85 13.75 -5.30
CA LYS A 132 2.74 14.26 -6.68
C LYS A 132 4.08 14.55 -7.34
N SER A 133 5.10 14.88 -6.56
CA SER A 133 6.42 15.24 -7.10
C SER A 133 7.23 14.03 -7.56
N LEU A 134 7.05 12.85 -6.93
CA LEU A 134 7.87 11.67 -7.25
C LEU A 134 7.18 10.32 -7.07
N LEU A 135 6.24 10.18 -6.13
CA LEU A 135 5.72 8.87 -5.72
C LEU A 135 4.56 8.36 -6.57
N MET A 136 3.90 9.24 -7.33
CA MET A 136 2.86 8.89 -8.30
C MET A 136 3.10 9.53 -9.66
N ASN A 137 2.44 8.97 -10.67
CA ASN A 137 2.19 9.64 -11.94
C ASN A 137 0.71 9.98 -12.06
N GLU A 138 0.35 11.27 -11.96
CA GLU A 138 -1.04 11.74 -11.99
C GLU A 138 -1.81 11.41 -13.28
N ASN A 139 -1.11 11.10 -14.39
CA ASN A 139 -1.77 10.71 -15.64
C ASN A 139 -2.28 9.26 -15.62
N TYR A 140 -1.71 8.40 -14.77
CA TYR A 140 -2.03 6.97 -14.72
C TYR A 140 -2.52 6.50 -13.36
N GLN A 141 -2.35 7.33 -12.32
CA GLN A 141 -2.55 6.93 -10.94
C GLN A 141 -3.37 7.96 -10.18
N VAL A 142 -4.18 7.46 -9.25
CA VAL A 142 -4.95 8.24 -8.29
C VAL A 142 -4.39 8.07 -6.89
N MET A 143 -4.48 9.13 -6.12
CA MET A 143 -4.02 9.19 -4.75
C MET A 143 -5.20 9.22 -3.77
N ARG A 144 -5.06 8.52 -2.65
CA ARG A 144 -5.99 8.58 -1.50
C ARG A 144 -5.21 8.72 -0.20
N VAL A 145 -5.40 9.84 0.50
CA VAL A 145 -4.80 10.07 1.81
C VAL A 145 -5.61 9.39 2.90
N LEU A 146 -4.94 8.64 3.78
CA LEU A 146 -5.50 7.85 4.88
C LEU A 146 -5.04 8.42 6.23
N LYS A 147 -5.64 9.55 6.64
CA LYS A 147 -5.31 10.32 7.85
C LYS A 147 -3.94 10.99 7.85
#